data_AF-A0AA40M2K6-F1
#
_entry.id   AF-A0AA40M2K6-F1
#
_cell.length_a   1.000
_cell.length_b   1.000
_cell.length_c   1.000
_cell.angle_alpha   90.00
_cell.angle_beta   90.00
_cell.angle_gamma   90.00
#
_symmetry.space_group_name_H-M   'P 1'
#
loop_
_entity.id
_entity.type
_entity.pdbx_description
1 polymer ?
#
loop_
_entity_poly.entity_id
_entity_poly.type
_entity_poly.pdbx_seq_one_letter_code
_entity_poly.pdbx_strand_id
1 'polypeptide(L)'
;MDQIQFEIITADKKKEMKLTKKQIVVLLEALWDFKQSVHALEPKSDLRKRILENKEEEINKLFKNLQESINYDFEKHLEKCNKKSKDDDPGMETMNWLANGGKDGQ
;
A
#
# COMPACT_ATOMS: atom_id res chain seq x y z
N MET A 1 -34.01 -39.54 2.88
CA MET A 1 -33.23 -38.48 2.20
C MET A 1 -32.41 -37.82 3.28
N ASP A 2 -31.10 -38.10 3.31
CA ASP A 2 -30.19 -37.52 4.30
C ASP A 2 -29.96 -36.04 3.98
N GLN A 3 -30.34 -35.17 4.90
CA GLN A 3 -30.07 -33.74 4.80
C GLN A 3 -28.63 -33.49 5.21
N ILE A 4 -27.82 -32.99 4.28
CA ILE A 4 -26.44 -32.57 4.55
C ILE A 4 -26.52 -31.22 5.29
N GLN A 5 -26.15 -31.24 6.56
CA GLN A 5 -26.05 -30.06 7.40
C GLN A 5 -24.75 -29.32 7.05
N PHE A 6 -24.87 -28.12 6.48
CA PHE A 6 -23.73 -27.26 6.24
C PHE A 6 -23.50 -26.37 7.47
N GLU A 7 -22.50 -26.70 8.28
CA GLU A 7 -21.93 -25.74 9.22
C GLU A 7 -21.15 -24.69 8.43
N ILE A 8 -21.75 -23.52 8.23
CA ILE A 8 -20.99 -22.35 7.78
C ILE A 8 -20.14 -21.93 8.97
N ILE A 9 -18.89 -22.40 9.01
CA ILE A 9 -17.87 -21.95 9.96
C ILE A 9 -17.54 -20.50 9.62
N THR A 10 -18.37 -19.57 10.10
CA THR A 10 -17.96 -18.17 10.17
C THR A 10 -16.85 -18.09 11.20
N ALA A 11 -15.70 -17.53 10.82
CA ALA A 11 -14.62 -17.24 11.75
C ALA A 11 -15.22 -16.53 12.97
N ASP A 12 -14.97 -17.10 14.16
CA ASP A 12 -15.46 -16.63 15.45
C ASP A 12 -15.57 -15.10 15.47
N LYS A 13 -16.80 -14.58 15.56
CA LYS A 13 -17.17 -13.17 15.38
C LYS A 13 -16.46 -12.18 16.33
N LYS A 14 -15.61 -12.69 17.24
CA LYS A 14 -14.92 -11.92 18.28
C LYS A 14 -13.44 -12.26 18.43
N LYS A 15 -12.78 -12.77 17.38
CA LYS A 15 -11.31 -12.80 17.40
C LYS A 15 -10.78 -11.40 17.11
N GLU A 16 -10.65 -10.58 18.16
CA GLU A 16 -9.99 -9.28 18.06
C GLU A 16 -8.53 -9.49 17.67
N MET A 17 -8.23 -9.28 16.38
CA MET A 17 -6.86 -9.36 15.89
C MET A 17 -6.13 -8.08 16.27
N LYS A 18 -5.27 -8.15 17.29
CA LYS A 18 -4.37 -7.07 17.64
C LYS A 18 -3.24 -7.01 16.61
N LEU A 19 -3.26 -5.98 15.77
CA LEU A 19 -2.20 -5.72 14.80
C LEU A 19 -1.24 -4.67 15.33
N THR A 20 0.05 -4.87 15.06
CA THR A 20 1.08 -3.85 15.28
C THR A 20 1.02 -2.80 14.18
N LYS A 21 1.57 -1.60 14.46
CA LYS A 21 1.69 -0.53 13.46
C LYS A 21 2.40 -1.00 12.18
N LYS A 22 3.44 -1.82 12.30
CA LYS A 22 4.17 -2.37 11.14
C LYS A 22 3.27 -3.27 10.28
N GLN A 23 2.46 -4.13 10.90
CA GLN A 23 1.53 -4.98 10.17
C GLN A 23 0.45 -4.15 9.46
N ILE A 24 -0.04 -3.08 10.09
CA ILE A 24 -1.00 -2.18 9.46
C ILE A 24 -0.39 -1.45 8.27
N VAL A 25 0.88 -1.03 8.36
CA VAL A 25 1.60 -0.45 7.21
C VAL A 25 1.71 -1.45 6.06
N VAL A 26 2.07 -2.71 6.32
CA VAL A 26 2.12 -3.76 5.28
C VAL A 26 0.74 -3.97 4.63
N LEU A 27 -0.34 -3.91 5.41
CA LEU A 27 -1.69 -3.97 4.86
C LEU A 27 -2.04 -2.77 3.98
N LEU A 28 -1.60 -1.57 4.36
CA LEU A 28 -1.73 -0.36 3.53
C LEU A 28 -0.95 -0.50 2.22
N GLU A 29 0.28 -1.02 2.25
CA GLU A 29 1.09 -1.30 1.05
C GLU A 29 0.38 -2.29 0.12
N ALA A 30 -0.09 -3.41 0.66
CA ALA A 30 -0.80 -4.42 -0.11
C ALA A 30 -2.12 -3.89 -0.71
N LEU A 31 -2.87 -3.07 0.04
CA LEU A 31 -4.08 -2.43 -0.46
C LEU A 31 -3.78 -1.41 -1.56
N TRP A 32 -2.66 -0.69 -1.44
CA TRP A 32 -2.21 0.23 -2.48
C TRP A 32 -1.88 -0.49 -3.78
N ASP A 33 -1.10 -1.57 -3.72
CA ASP A 33 -0.75 -2.37 -4.90
C ASP A 33 -1.99 -3.01 -5.54
N PHE A 34 -2.93 -3.46 -4.71
CA PHE A 34 -4.20 -3.98 -5.20
C PHE A 34 -5.03 -2.89 -5.89
N LYS A 35 -5.07 -1.66 -5.34
CA LYS A 35 -5.73 -0.50 -5.97
C LYS A 35 -5.13 -0.21 -7.35
N GLN A 36 -3.81 -0.17 -7.46
CA GLN A 36 -3.12 0.05 -8.74
C GLN A 36 -3.47 -1.06 -9.75
N SER A 37 -3.52 -2.30 -9.28
CA SER A 37 -3.90 -3.45 -10.11
C SER A 37 -5.35 -3.36 -10.61
N VAL A 38 -6.28 -2.88 -9.77
CA VAL A 38 -7.67 -2.64 -10.16
C VAL A 38 -7.77 -1.52 -11.19
N HIS A 39 -7.02 -0.43 -10.99
CA HIS A 39 -7.02 0.73 -11.88
C HIS A 39 -6.43 0.41 -13.27
N ALA A 40 -5.49 -0.53 -13.33
CA ALA A 40 -4.91 -1.01 -14.59
C ALA A 40 -5.86 -1.89 -15.42
N LEU A 41 -7.02 -2.30 -14.88
CA LEU A 41 -7.98 -3.11 -15.62
C LEU A 41 -8.86 -2.24 -16.52
N GLU A 42 -8.85 -2.52 -17.82
CA GLU A 42 -9.83 -1.95 -18.75
C GLU A 42 -11.14 -2.78 -18.73
N PRO A 43 -12.26 -2.22 -18.24
CA PRO A 43 -13.52 -2.95 -18.19
C PRO A 43 -14.09 -3.13 -19.60
N LYS A 44 -14.35 -4.39 -19.97
CA LYS A 44 -14.95 -4.77 -21.27
C LYS A 44 -16.47 -4.60 -21.32
N SER A 45 -17.11 -4.24 -20.21
CA SER A 45 -18.56 -4.03 -20.11
C SER A 45 -18.92 -3.07 -18.98
N ASP A 46 -20.09 -2.44 -19.08
CA ASP A 46 -20.60 -1.51 -18.05
C ASP A 46 -20.80 -2.18 -16.68
N LEU A 47 -21.21 -3.45 -16.68
CA LEU A 47 -21.32 -4.23 -15.44
C LEU A 47 -19.95 -4.44 -14.80
N ARG A 48 -18.91 -4.74 -15.60
CA ARG A 48 -17.55 -4.87 -15.09
C ARG A 48 -17.03 -3.53 -14.55
N LYS A 49 -17.34 -2.42 -15.23
CA LYS A 49 -17.00 -1.07 -14.78
C LYS A 49 -17.55 -0.78 -13.39
N ARG A 50 -18.86 -0.98 -13.18
CA ARG A 50 -19.50 -0.78 -11.86
C ARG A 50 -18.90 -1.66 -10.76
N ILE A 51 -18.53 -2.90 -11.08
CA ILE A 51 -17.87 -3.77 -10.10
C ILE A 51 -16.50 -3.21 -9.70
N LEU A 52 -15.72 -2.68 -10.65
CA LEU A 52 -14.42 -2.08 -10.36
C LEU A 52 -14.58 -0.79 -9.53
N GLU A 53 -15.53 0.08 -9.88
CA GLU A 53 -15.86 1.30 -9.12
C GLU A 53 -16.22 0.96 -7.67
N ASN A 54 -17.09 -0.04 -7.45
CA ASN A 54 -17.44 -0.49 -6.10
C ASN A 54 -16.24 -1.04 -5.34
N LYS A 55 -15.34 -1.79 -6.00
CA LYS A 55 -14.11 -2.28 -5.38
C LYS A 55 -13.17 -1.14 -4.99
N GLU A 56 -13.02 -0.12 -5.84
CA GLU A 56 -12.21 1.05 -5.51
C GLU A 56 -12.77 1.79 -4.28
N GLU A 57 -14.09 1.93 -4.18
CA GLU A 57 -14.72 2.50 -2.98
C GLU A 57 -14.45 1.68 -1.71
N GLU A 58 -14.57 0.35 -1.79
CA GLU A 58 -14.26 -0.55 -0.67
C GLU A 58 -12.80 -0.43 -0.23
N ILE A 59 -11.87 -0.40 -1.18
CA ILE A 59 -10.44 -0.21 -0.91
C ILE A 59 -10.22 1.14 -0.22
N ASN A 60 -10.78 2.24 -0.75
CA ASN A 60 -10.61 3.58 -0.17
C ASN A 60 -11.14 3.65 1.27
N LYS A 61 -12.29 3.01 1.56
CA LYS A 61 -12.85 2.92 2.92
C LYS A 61 -11.91 2.16 3.87
N LEU A 62 -11.43 0.99 3.44
CA LEU A 62 -10.47 0.19 4.21
C LEU A 62 -9.17 0.96 4.47
N PHE A 63 -8.67 1.64 3.44
CA PHE A 63 -7.44 2.43 3.51
C PHE A 63 -7.55 3.55 4.55
N LYS A 64 -8.63 4.34 4.47
CA LYS A 64 -8.91 5.41 5.44
C LYS A 64 -9.01 4.87 6.87
N ASN A 65 -9.77 3.79 7.09
CA ASN A 65 -9.93 3.20 8.42
C ASN A 65 -8.59 2.74 9.02
N LEU A 66 -7.74 2.11 8.20
CA LEU A 66 -6.43 1.66 8.64
C LEU A 66 -5.50 2.83 8.94
N GLN A 67 -5.45 3.86 8.09
CA GLN A 67 -4.66 5.06 8.33
C GLN A 67 -5.05 5.80 9.61
N GLU A 68 -6.35 5.99 9.84
CA GLU A 68 -6.89 6.61 11.07
C GLU A 68 -6.56 5.78 12.31
N SER A 69 -6.64 4.44 12.22
CA SER A 69 -6.39 3.54 13.36
C SER A 69 -4.97 3.65 13.93
N ILE A 70 -3.98 4.05 13.11
CA ILE A 70 -2.57 4.20 13.52
C ILE A 70 -2.05 5.63 13.41
N ASN A 71 -2.94 6.61 13.17
CA ASN A 71 -2.63 8.01 12.90
C ASN A 71 -1.43 8.14 11.93
N TYR A 72 -1.60 7.59 10.73
CA TYR A 72 -0.52 7.45 9.76
C TYR A 72 -0.92 7.95 8.36
N ASP A 73 -0.05 8.76 7.78
CA ASP A 73 -0.20 9.30 6.44
C ASP A 73 0.64 8.48 5.45
N PHE A 74 -0.01 7.57 4.73
CA PHE A 74 0.63 6.68 3.77
C PHE A 74 1.07 7.41 2.51
N GLU A 75 0.30 8.39 2.03
CA GLU A 75 0.64 9.16 0.83
C GLU A 75 1.94 9.95 1.06
N LYS A 76 2.06 10.60 2.21
CA LYS A 76 3.29 11.28 2.62
C LYS A 76 4.49 10.33 2.77
N HIS A 77 4.23 9.06 3.10
CA HIS A 77 5.27 8.03 3.14
C HIS A 77 5.75 7.65 1.74
N LEU A 78 4.81 7.43 0.80
CA LEU A 78 5.14 7.19 -0.61
C LEU A 78 5.94 8.35 -1.20
N GLU A 79 5.55 9.60 -0.94
CA GLU A 79 6.29 10.77 -1.42
C GLU A 79 7.74 10.79 -0.94
N LYS A 80 8.00 10.38 0.32
CA LYS A 80 9.37 10.27 0.85
C LYS A 80 10.18 9.18 0.17
N CYS A 81 9.56 8.02 -0.11
CA CYS A 81 10.22 6.95 -0.85
C CYS A 81 10.53 7.39 -2.29
N ASN A 82 9.64 8.14 -2.93
CA ASN A 82 9.83 8.62 -4.29
C ASN A 82 10.94 9.69 -4.37
N LYS A 83 11.03 10.57 -3.35
CA LYS A 83 12.09 11.61 -3.26
C LYS A 83 13.50 11.03 -3.06
N LYS A 84 13.64 9.94 -2.29
CA LYS A 84 14.94 9.26 -2.09
C LYS A 84 15.55 8.69 -3.37
N SER A 85 14.76 8.47 -4.42
CA SER A 85 15.25 7.94 -5.69
C SER A 85 16.00 8.96 -6.55
N LYS A 86 15.90 10.27 -6.26
CA LYS A 86 16.37 11.32 -7.17
C LYS A 86 17.69 11.99 -6.84
N ASP A 87 18.15 12.05 -5.59
CA ASP A 87 19.39 12.81 -5.28
C ASP A 87 20.25 12.31 -4.10
N ASP A 88 19.79 11.36 -3.28
CA ASP A 88 20.52 10.94 -2.07
C ASP A 88 21.28 9.61 -2.26
N ASP A 89 21.91 9.40 -3.42
CA ASP A 89 22.88 8.31 -3.55
C ASP A 89 24.23 8.81 -3.04
N PRO A 90 24.73 8.35 -1.88
CA PRO A 90 26.06 8.74 -1.39
C PRO A 90 27.17 8.38 -2.39
N GLY A 91 26.93 7.42 -3.29
CA GLY A 91 27.81 7.14 -4.42
C GLY A 91 27.87 8.29 -5.44
N MET A 92 26.76 8.98 -5.71
CA MET A 92 26.71 10.13 -6.62
C MET A 92 27.41 11.36 -6.02
N GLU A 93 27.24 11.63 -4.72
CA GLU A 93 27.97 12.71 -4.03
C GLU A 93 29.49 12.44 -4.03
N THR A 94 29.90 11.20 -3.77
CA THR A 94 31.32 10.79 -3.80
C THR A 94 31.92 10.93 -5.20
N MET A 95 31.18 10.56 -6.24
CA MET A 95 31.64 10.68 -7.63
C MET A 95 31.67 12.12 -8.11
N ASN A 96 30.74 12.97 -7.66
CA ASN A 96 30.73 14.40 -7.97
C ASN A 96 31.87 15.15 -7.25
N TRP A 97 32.21 14.75 -6.02
CA TRP A 97 33.39 15.25 -5.29
C TRP A 97 34.71 14.85 -5.95
N LEU A 98 34.83 13.60 -6.41
CA LEU A 98 35.98 13.14 -7.19
C LEU A 98 36.10 13.87 -8.54
N ALA A 99 34.98 14.14 -9.21
CA ALA A 99 34.95 14.77 -10.53
C ALA A 99 35.21 16.29 -10.50
N ASN A 100 34.69 16.99 -9.49
CA ASN A 100 34.84 18.46 -9.37
C ASN A 100 36.06 18.89 -8.53
N GLY A 101 36.91 17.94 -8.16
CA GLY A 101 38.21 18.19 -7.57
C GLY A 101 38.14 18.36 -6.05
N GLY A 102 38.46 17.27 -5.35
CA GLY A 102 38.88 17.30 -3.94
C GLY A 102 40.18 18.08 -3.76
N LYS A 103 40.11 19.41 -3.93
CA LYS A 103 41.18 20.37 -3.69
C LYS A 103 40.81 21.27 -2.52
N ASP A 104 40.63 20.68 -1.35
CA ASP A 104 40.71 21.41 -0.09
C ASP A 104 41.52 20.53 0.87
N GLY A 105 42.86 20.66 0.81
CA GLY A 105 43.73 20.00 1.79
C GLY A 105 45.06 19.46 1.25
N GLN A 106 45.85 20.31 0.58
CA GLN A 106 47.33 20.22 0.62
C GLN A 106 47.96 21.56 0.28
#